data_AF-A0A554KX59-F1
#
_entry.id   AF-A0A554KX59-F1
#
_cell.length_a   1.000
_cell.length_b   1.000
_cell.length_c   1.000
_cell.angle_alpha   90.00
_cell.angle_beta   90.00
_cell.angle_gamma   90.00
#
_symmetry.space_group_name_H-M   'P 1'
#
loop_
_entity.id
_entity.type
_entity.pdbx_description
1 polymer ?
#
loop_
_entity_poly.entity_id
_entity_poly.type
_entity_poly.pdbx_seq_one_letter_code
_entity_poly.pdbx_strand_id
1 'polypeptide(L)'
;MQRKFLYPIIFAIGGMFGWLIDTTYRSWLVGYYAPGTLVPFFSIIFGIGAVILYLFFSSANISFLWSVIGGVAMCIALELASGILSLALLDYRFWDYSANPFNFYGLIDLRHGFYWLVLTTNYRLFYEYVTTSRK
;
A
#
# COMPACT_ATOMS: atom_id res chain seq x y z
N MET A 1 19.46 -13.05 10.70
CA MET A 1 18.51 -12.22 11.47
C MET A 1 17.23 -13.04 11.65
N GLN A 2 16.77 -13.29 12.88
CA GLN A 2 15.60 -14.16 13.12
C GLN A 2 14.36 -13.58 12.41
N ARG A 3 13.56 -14.43 11.75
CA ARG A 3 12.34 -14.05 10.98
C ARG A 3 11.42 -13.07 11.72
N LYS A 4 11.40 -13.09 13.06
CA LYS A 4 10.60 -12.22 13.92
C LYS A 4 10.96 -10.72 13.81
N PHE A 5 12.23 -10.38 13.59
CA PHE A 5 12.65 -8.97 13.44
C PHE A 5 12.43 -8.41 12.04
N LEU A 6 12.19 -9.27 11.06
CA LEU A 6 12.02 -8.85 9.67
C LEU A 6 10.68 -8.13 9.44
N TYR A 7 9.59 -8.64 10.00
CA TYR A 7 8.25 -8.05 9.80
C TYR A 7 8.12 -6.63 10.36
N PRO A 8 8.60 -6.33 11.60
CA PRO A 8 8.60 -4.96 12.10
C PRO A 8 9.45 -4.01 11.25
N ILE A 9 10.58 -4.47 10.70
CA ILE A 9 11.42 -3.66 9.80
C ILE A 9 10.67 -3.37 8.48
N ILE A 10 10.06 -4.37 7.86
CA ILE A 10 9.26 -4.20 6.64
C ILE A 10 8.08 -3.25 6.90
N PHE A 11 7.40 -3.41 8.04
CA PHE A 11 6.30 -2.54 8.45
C PHE A 11 6.77 -1.10 8.60
N ALA A 12 7.87 -0.87 9.33
CA ALA A 12 8.42 0.46 9.56
C ALA A 12 8.85 1.14 8.25
N ILE A 13 9.62 0.44 7.42
CA ILE A 13 10.09 0.97 6.14
C ILE A 13 8.90 1.21 5.20
N GLY A 14 7.99 0.24 5.07
CA GLY A 14 6.81 0.33 4.22
C GLY A 14 5.89 1.49 4.61
N GLY A 15 5.65 1.69 5.91
CA GLY A 15 4.82 2.79 6.39
C GLY A 15 5.46 4.16 6.21
N MET A 16 6.78 4.29 6.37
CA MET A 16 7.51 5.54 6.10
C MET A 16 7.48 5.90 4.61
N PHE A 17 7.80 4.94 3.72
CA PHE A 17 7.75 5.18 2.28
C PHE A 17 6.33 5.44 1.80
N GLY A 18 5.35 4.72 2.34
CA GLY A 18 3.94 4.95 2.03
C GLY A 18 3.47 6.35 2.39
N TRP A 19 3.79 6.82 3.60
CA TRP A 19 3.52 8.20 3.98
C TRP A 19 4.22 9.19 3.06
N LEU A 20 5.50 8.96 2.73
CA LEU A 20 6.27 9.85 1.88
C LEU A 20 5.63 9.96 0.49
N ILE A 21 5.29 8.84 -0.15
CA ILE A 21 4.68 8.81 -1.49
C ILE A 21 3.31 9.48 -1.46
N ASP A 22 2.42 9.06 -0.55
CA ASP A 22 1.05 9.56 -0.47
C ASP A 22 1.01 11.06 -0.14
N THR A 23 1.71 11.47 0.92
CA THR A 23 1.72 12.86 1.36
C THR A 23 2.37 13.76 0.32
N THR A 24 3.45 13.32 -0.34
CA THR A 24 4.08 14.12 -1.40
C THR A 24 3.15 14.28 -2.59
N TYR A 25 2.52 13.20 -3.05
CA TYR A 25 1.58 13.25 -4.18
C TYR A 25 0.38 14.17 -3.87
N ARG A 26 -0.27 13.99 -2.71
CA ARG A 26 -1.41 14.82 -2.30
C ARG A 26 -1.01 16.28 -2.14
N SER A 27 0.10 16.55 -1.44
CA SER A 27 0.57 17.92 -1.21
C SER A 27 0.94 18.62 -2.52
N TRP A 28 1.51 17.89 -3.47
CA TRP A 28 1.80 18.42 -4.80
C TRP A 28 0.53 18.79 -5.59
N LEU A 29 -0.51 17.96 -5.52
CA LEU A 29 -1.78 18.24 -6.19
C LEU A 29 -2.52 19.46 -5.63
N VAL A 30 -2.50 19.66 -4.31
CA VAL A 30 -3.25 20.75 -3.67
C VAL A 30 -2.42 22.02 -3.44
N GLY A 31 -1.09 21.95 -3.58
CA GLY A 31 -0.18 23.10 -3.42
C GLY A 31 0.16 23.47 -1.97
N TYR A 32 -0.24 22.67 -0.99
CA TYR A 32 0.10 22.83 0.43
C TYR A 32 0.26 21.47 1.11
N TYR A 33 0.83 21.45 2.32
CA TYR A 33 1.04 20.20 3.06
C TYR A 33 -0.29 19.52 3.43
N ALA A 34 -0.56 18.37 2.81
CA ALA A 34 -1.81 17.63 2.94
C ALA A 34 -1.54 16.12 3.17
N PRO A 35 -1.28 15.70 4.42
CA PRO A 35 -1.08 14.29 4.75
C PRO A 35 -2.41 13.52 4.74
N GLY A 36 -2.37 12.29 4.23
CA GLY A 36 -3.51 11.35 4.21
C GLY A 36 -3.46 10.33 5.35
N THR A 37 -2.63 10.57 6.37
CA THR A 37 -2.33 9.59 7.42
C THR A 37 -2.81 10.04 8.79
N LEU A 38 -3.24 9.06 9.60
CA LEU A 38 -3.58 9.26 11.01
C LEU A 38 -2.36 9.59 11.87
N VAL A 39 -1.20 8.98 11.55
CA VAL A 39 0.05 9.16 12.27
C VAL A 39 0.96 10.08 11.47
N PRO A 40 1.57 11.12 12.09
CA PRO A 40 2.56 11.95 11.42
C PRO A 40 3.74 11.12 10.94
N PHE A 41 4.24 11.41 9.73
CA PHE A 41 5.42 10.76 9.15
C PHE A 41 5.31 9.24 8.92
N PHE A 42 4.11 8.67 9.03
CA PHE A 42 3.92 7.23 8.96
C PHE A 42 2.52 6.82 8.47
N SER A 43 2.46 5.90 7.51
CA SER A 43 1.21 5.31 7.03
C SER A 43 1.07 3.87 7.55
N ILE A 44 0.14 3.68 8.49
CA ILE A 44 -0.17 2.35 9.04
C ILE A 44 -0.62 1.40 7.92
N ILE A 45 -1.47 1.87 7.01
CA ILE A 45 -2.05 1.06 5.93
C ILE A 45 -0.95 0.57 4.98
N PHE A 46 -0.02 1.43 4.58
CA PHE A 46 1.10 1.02 3.74
C PHE A 46 2.07 0.08 4.47
N GLY A 47 2.31 0.29 5.76
CA GLY A 47 3.09 -0.63 6.59
C GLY A 47 2.47 -2.02 6.63
N ILE A 48 1.16 -2.11 6.87
CA ILE A 48 0.40 -3.38 6.84
C ILE A 48 0.49 -4.01 5.45
N GLY A 49 0.23 -3.22 4.40
CA GLY A 49 0.29 -3.69 3.00
C GLY A 49 1.65 -4.27 2.64
N ALA A 50 2.74 -3.61 3.04
CA ALA A 50 4.11 -4.10 2.81
C ALA A 50 4.37 -5.47 3.47
N VAL A 51 3.85 -5.69 4.69
CA VAL A 51 3.97 -6.98 5.37
C VAL A 51 3.10 -8.06 4.70
N ILE A 52 1.87 -7.72 4.32
CA ILE A 52 0.96 -8.64 3.61
C ILE A 52 1.59 -9.10 2.29
N LEU A 53 2.10 -8.18 1.48
CA LEU A 53 2.76 -8.51 0.21
C LEU A 53 4.00 -9.38 0.42
N TYR A 54 4.84 -9.07 1.41
CA TYR A 54 5.99 -9.91 1.73
C TYR A 54 5.58 -11.34 2.13
N LEU A 55 4.58 -11.48 2.99
CA LEU A 55 4.06 -12.79 3.40
C LEU A 55 3.50 -13.55 2.19
N PHE A 56 2.72 -12.88 1.34
CA PHE A 56 2.14 -13.48 0.14
C PHE A 56 3.21 -13.97 -0.83
N PHE A 57 4.20 -13.14 -1.16
CA PHE A 57 5.29 -13.50 -2.07
C PHE A 57 6.26 -14.55 -1.50
N SER A 58 6.34 -14.67 -0.17
CA SER A 58 7.21 -15.66 0.48
C SER A 58 6.54 -17.00 0.77
N SER A 59 5.21 -17.07 0.76
CA SER A 59 4.48 -18.27 1.18
C SER A 59 4.13 -19.21 0.03
N ALA A 60 4.17 -18.74 -1.22
CA ALA A 60 3.70 -19.51 -2.36
C ALA A 60 4.61 -19.36 -3.58
N ASN A 61 4.83 -20.47 -4.27
CA ASN A 61 5.61 -20.50 -5.51
C ASN A 61 4.71 -20.11 -6.69
N ILE A 62 4.31 -18.84 -6.70
CA ILE A 62 3.38 -18.26 -7.68
C ILE A 62 4.22 -17.63 -8.80
N SER A 63 3.77 -17.77 -10.05
CA SER A 63 4.42 -17.06 -11.16
C SER A 63 4.39 -15.55 -10.94
N PHE A 64 5.32 -14.83 -11.57
CA PHE A 64 5.43 -13.38 -11.42
C PHE A 64 4.10 -12.66 -11.68
N LEU A 65 3.44 -12.97 -12.80
CA LEU A 65 2.17 -12.35 -13.20
C LEU A 65 1.07 -12.56 -12.15
N TRP A 66 0.86 -13.79 -11.70
CA TRP A 66 -0.17 -14.11 -10.71
C TRP A 66 0.15 -13.54 -9.32
N SER A 67 1.44 -13.41 -8.98
CA SER A 67 1.87 -12.73 -7.75
C SER A 67 1.47 -11.25 -7.79
N VAL A 68 1.70 -10.57 -8.91
CA VAL A 68 1.35 -9.16 -9.07
C VAL A 68 -0.17 -8.98 -9.02
N ILE A 69 -0.94 -9.77 -9.77
CA ILE A 69 -2.41 -9.67 -9.78
C ILE A 69 -2.98 -9.88 -8.36
N GLY A 70 -2.53 -10.93 -7.65
CA GLY A 70 -2.96 -11.21 -6.29
C GLY A 70 -2.57 -10.11 -5.31
N GLY A 71 -1.36 -9.56 -5.43
CA GLY A 71 -0.88 -8.45 -4.59
C GLY A 71 -1.68 -7.17 -4.79
N VAL A 72 -2.00 -6.82 -6.04
CA VAL A 72 -2.85 -5.66 -6.36
C VAL A 72 -4.24 -5.83 -5.75
N ALA A 73 -4.83 -7.01 -5.88
CA ALA A 73 -6.14 -7.30 -5.28
C ALA A 73 -6.10 -7.14 -3.74
N MET A 74 -5.03 -7.61 -3.08
CA MET A 74 -4.85 -7.42 -1.64
C MET A 74 -4.69 -5.95 -1.25
N CYS A 75 -3.95 -5.15 -2.02
CA CYS A 75 -3.79 -3.71 -1.77
C CYS A 75 -5.10 -2.94 -1.94
N ILE A 76 -5.87 -3.21 -3.00
CA ILE A 76 -7.18 -2.58 -3.22
C ILE A 76 -8.15 -2.98 -2.11
N ALA A 77 -8.16 -4.26 -1.70
CA ALA A 77 -9.00 -4.72 -0.59
C ALA A 77 -8.62 -4.04 0.72
N LEU A 78 -7.33 -3.85 0.99
CA LEU A 78 -6.83 -3.15 2.17
C LEU A 78 -7.22 -1.66 2.14
N GLU A 79 -7.07 -0.99 0.99
CA GLU A 79 -7.49 0.41 0.80
C GLU A 79 -8.99 0.55 1.07
N LEU A 80 -9.82 -0.29 0.45
CA LEU A 80 -11.27 -0.28 0.66
C LEU A 80 -11.64 -0.53 2.13
N ALA A 81 -11.07 -1.58 2.74
CA ALA A 81 -11.36 -1.91 4.13
C ALA A 81 -10.94 -0.78 5.08
N SER A 82 -9.77 -0.19 4.87
CA SER A 82 -9.29 0.92 5.69
C SER A 82 -10.12 2.20 5.53
N GLY A 83 -10.61 2.50 4.32
CA GLY A 83 -11.53 3.61 4.08
C GLY A 83 -12.91 3.39 4.72
N ILE A 84 -13.44 2.16 4.69
CA ILE A 84 -14.67 1.81 5.41
C ILE A 84 -14.46 1.96 6.93
N LEU A 85 -13.35 1.45 7.46
CA LEU A 85 -13.03 1.56 8.88
C LEU A 85 -12.81 3.00 9.33
N SER A 86 -12.20 3.85 8.51
CA SER A 86 -12.02 5.27 8.87
C SER A 86 -13.35 5.99 8.99
N LEU A 87 -14.29 5.70 8.09
CA LEU A 87 -15.65 6.22 8.18
C LEU A 87 -16.39 5.67 9.40
N ALA A 88 -16.34 4.36 9.63
CA ALA A 88 -17.09 3.72 10.69
C ALA A 88 -16.58 4.06 12.11
N LEU A 89 -15.27 4.25 12.27
CA LEU A 89 -14.65 4.42 13.60
C LEU A 89 -14.27 5.87 13.91
N LEU A 90 -13.95 6.68 12.90
CA LEU A 90 -13.42 8.04 13.08
C LEU A 90 -14.33 9.11 12.49
N ASP A 91 -15.39 8.71 11.77
CA ASP A 91 -16.26 9.61 10.99
C ASP A 91 -15.46 10.57 10.09
N TYR A 92 -14.33 10.06 9.55
CA TYR A 92 -13.37 10.87 8.82
C TYR A 92 -12.89 10.17 7.54
N ARG A 93 -12.77 10.96 6.47
CA ARG A 93 -12.21 10.53 5.18
C ARG A 93 -10.78 11.02 5.04
N PHE A 94 -9.83 10.09 5.07
CA PHE A 94 -8.43 10.39 4.80
C PHE A 94 -8.14 10.68 3.33
N TRP A 95 -8.93 10.12 2.42
CA TRP A 95 -8.92 10.41 0.99
C TRP A 95 -10.35 10.40 0.44
N ASP A 96 -10.53 11.06 -0.70
CA ASP A 96 -11.80 11.11 -1.40
C ASP A 96 -11.57 11.09 -2.92
N TYR A 97 -11.97 9.99 -3.55
CA TYR A 97 -11.87 9.77 -4.99
C TYR A 97 -13.22 9.90 -5.70
N SER A 98 -14.24 10.49 -5.06
CA SER A 98 -15.59 10.63 -5.62
C SER A 98 -15.61 11.36 -6.97
N ALA A 99 -14.67 12.26 -7.20
CA ALA A 99 -14.50 12.98 -8.46
C ALA A 99 -13.83 12.15 -9.59
N ASN A 100 -13.24 11.00 -9.27
CA ASN A 100 -12.53 10.19 -10.25
C ASN A 100 -13.48 9.22 -10.97
N PRO A 101 -13.25 8.92 -12.26
CA PRO A 101 -14.05 7.95 -12.99
C PRO A 101 -13.86 6.54 -12.42
N PHE A 102 -14.91 5.71 -12.49
CA PHE A 102 -14.90 4.34 -11.97
C PHE A 102 -14.55 4.25 -10.47
N ASN A 103 -14.94 5.25 -9.69
CA ASN A 103 -14.80 5.20 -8.23
C ASN A 103 -15.91 4.36 -7.59
N PHE A 104 -15.62 3.83 -6.40
CA PHE A 104 -16.59 3.16 -5.55
C PHE A 104 -16.70 3.90 -4.21
N TYR A 105 -17.81 4.62 -4.01
CA TYR A 105 -18.09 5.46 -2.83
C TYR A 105 -16.97 6.47 -2.47
N GLY A 106 -16.15 6.85 -3.45
CA GLY A 106 -14.95 7.66 -3.26
C GLY A 106 -13.83 7.00 -2.43
N LEU A 107 -13.92 5.70 -2.14
CA LEU A 107 -12.94 4.97 -1.32
C LEU A 107 -11.84 4.31 -2.14
N ILE A 108 -12.19 3.83 -3.33
CA ILE A 108 -11.25 3.26 -4.31
C ILE A 108 -11.66 3.73 -5.71
N ASP A 109 -10.73 3.71 -6.66
CA ASP A 109 -10.99 3.97 -8.07
C ASP A 109 -10.03 3.19 -8.97
N LEU A 110 -10.21 3.34 -10.29
CA LEU A 110 -9.34 2.69 -11.27
C LEU A 110 -7.92 3.28 -11.32
N ARG A 111 -7.77 4.59 -11.06
CA ARG A 111 -6.48 5.29 -11.13
C ARG A 111 -5.53 4.80 -10.05
N HIS A 112 -5.99 4.74 -8.81
CA HIS A 112 -5.22 4.24 -7.68
C HIS A 112 -5.05 2.72 -7.76
N GLY A 113 -6.01 1.99 -8.34
CA GLY A 113 -5.81 0.60 -8.76
C GLY A 113 -4.58 0.42 -9.68
N PHE A 114 -4.38 1.32 -10.64
CA PHE A 114 -3.18 1.33 -11.48
C PHE A 114 -1.90 1.70 -10.69
N TYR A 115 -1.98 2.62 -9.73
CA TYR A 115 -0.83 2.91 -8.85
C TYR A 115 -0.45 1.69 -8.00
N TRP A 116 -1.44 0.95 -7.47
CA TRP A 116 -1.19 -0.31 -6.77
C TRP A 116 -0.55 -1.36 -7.68
N LEU A 117 -0.92 -1.41 -8.97
CA LEU A 117 -0.23 -2.25 -9.95
C LEU A 117 1.25 -1.91 -10.04
N VAL A 118 1.59 -0.64 -10.27
CA VAL A 118 2.99 -0.20 -10.35
C VAL A 118 3.75 -0.50 -9.06
N LEU A 119 3.19 -0.15 -7.90
CA LEU A 119 3.85 -0.36 -6.60
C LEU A 119 4.06 -1.85 -6.31
N THR A 120 3.04 -2.69 -6.55
CA THR A 120 3.12 -4.13 -6.32
C THR A 120 4.14 -4.79 -7.25
N THR A 121 4.18 -4.40 -8.52
CA THR A 121 5.19 -4.89 -9.48
C THR A 121 6.59 -4.54 -9.03
N ASN A 122 6.85 -3.28 -8.64
CA ASN A 122 8.17 -2.86 -8.14
C ASN A 122 8.56 -3.60 -6.85
N TYR A 123 7.62 -3.78 -5.92
CA TYR A 123 7.86 -4.59 -4.72
C TYR A 123 8.25 -6.02 -5.11
N ARG A 124 7.48 -6.65 -6.01
CA ARG A 124 7.71 -8.03 -6.42
C ARG A 124 9.07 -8.23 -7.09
N LEU A 125 9.52 -7.28 -7.91
CA LEU A 125 10.85 -7.25 -8.52
C LEU A 125 11.94 -7.09 -7.46
N PHE A 126 11.78 -6.14 -6.54
CA PHE A 126 12.72 -5.94 -5.43
C PHE A 126 12.85 -7.18 -4.55
N TYR A 127 11.73 -7.83 -4.23
CA TYR A 127 11.70 -9.10 -3.50
C TYR A 127 12.50 -10.19 -4.23
N GLU A 128 12.33 -10.32 -5.54
CA GLU A 128 13.05 -11.29 -6.36
C GLU A 128 14.56 -11.01 -6.40
N TYR A 129 14.95 -9.75 -6.53
CA TYR A 129 16.35 -9.31 -6.49
C TYR A 129 17.01 -9.64 -5.14
N VAL A 130 16.35 -9.33 -4.03
CA VAL A 130 16.86 -9.57 -2.67
C VAL A 130 16.91 -11.07 -2.32
N THR A 131 16.00 -11.88 -2.87
CA THR A 131 15.96 -13.33 -2.58
C THR A 131 16.85 -14.14 -3.52
N THR A 132 17.02 -13.73 -4.76
CA THR A 132 17.95 -14.36 -5.72
C THR A 132 19.40 -14.08 -5.35
N SER A 133 19.73 -12.87 -4.90
CA SER A 133 21.09 -12.50 -4.45
C SER A 133 21.56 -13.20 -3.17
N ARG A 134 20.68 -13.96 -2.49
CA ARG A 134 20.99 -14.74 -1.30
C ARG A 134 21.17 -16.25 -1.57
N LYS A 135 21.00 -16.68 -2.82
CA LYS A 135 21.33 -18.04 -3.28
C LYS A 135 22.70 -18.02 -3.93
#